data_AF-A0A4Y9EZU3-F1
#
_entry.id   AF-A0A4Y9EZU3-F1
#
_cell.length_a   1.000
_cell.length_b   1.000
_cell.length_c   1.000
_cell.angle_alpha   90.00
_cell.angle_beta   90.00
_cell.angle_gamma   90.00
#
_symmetry.space_group_name_H-M   'P 1'
#
loop_
_entity.id
_entity.type
_entity.pdbx_description
1 polymer ?
#
loop_
_entity_poly.entity_id
_entity_poly.type
_entity_poly.pdbx_seq_one_letter_code
_entity_poly.pdbx_strand_id
1 'polypeptide(L)'
;QNMCVNSFSELKKELKKEAYRLILLAYELIKFDLEQMRSILSAYKKQHPQSHIIFFSRERVRDFDCVSEVLNDISRNDLIALIRKYLPKN
;
A
#
# COMPACT_ATOMS: atom_id res chain seq x y z
N GLN A 1 11.60 2.05 -9.81
CA GLN A 1 10.88 1.32 -10.88
C GLN A 1 9.43 1.14 -10.46
N ASN A 2 8.47 1.13 -11.38
CA ASN A 2 7.06 0.83 -11.06
C ASN A 2 6.82 -0.68 -11.21
N MET A 3 6.10 -1.26 -10.27
CA MET A 3 5.88 -2.71 -10.19
C MET A 3 4.39 -2.97 -9.95
N CYS A 4 3.82 -3.91 -10.71
CA CYS A 4 2.48 -4.43 -10.45
C CYS A 4 2.62 -5.83 -9.87
N VAL A 5 1.91 -6.10 -8.78
CA VAL A 5 1.96 -7.35 -8.04
C VAL A 5 0.55 -7.89 -7.92
N ASN A 6 0.33 -9.14 -8.30
CA ASN A 6 -1.01 -9.73 -8.39
C ASN A 6 -1.28 -10.79 -7.32
N SER A 7 -0.31 -11.04 -6.44
CA SER A 7 -0.47 -12.00 -5.35
C SER A 7 0.22 -11.52 -4.07
N PHE A 8 -0.30 -12.00 -2.94
CA PHE A 8 0.32 -11.74 -1.65
C PHE A 8 1.76 -12.29 -1.57
N SER A 9 1.98 -13.50 -2.08
CA SER A 9 3.29 -14.16 -2.07
C SER A 9 4.36 -13.36 -2.83
N GLU A 10 4.00 -12.77 -3.96
CA GLU A 10 4.88 -11.87 -4.71
C GLU A 10 5.14 -10.58 -3.93
N LEU A 11 4.11 -9.98 -3.32
CA LEU A 11 4.26 -8.75 -2.53
C LEU A 11 5.32 -8.94 -1.44
N LYS A 12 5.28 -10.06 -0.72
CA LYS A 12 6.28 -10.38 0.31
C LYS A 12 7.71 -10.45 -0.23
N LYS A 13 7.89 -10.95 -1.46
CA LYS A 13 9.20 -11.03 -2.09
C LYS A 13 9.67 -9.65 -2.50
N GLU A 14 8.79 -8.84 -3.08
CA GLU A 14 9.15 -7.50 -3.55
C GLU A 14 9.46 -6.54 -2.40
N LEU A 15 8.68 -6.57 -1.31
CA LEU A 15 8.95 -5.76 -0.12
C LEU A 15 10.29 -6.09 0.57
N LYS A 16 10.91 -7.23 0.26
CA LYS A 16 12.25 -7.58 0.75
C LYS A 16 13.39 -7.12 -0.15
N LYS A 17 13.10 -6.78 -1.41
CA LYS A 17 14.12 -6.47 -2.43
C LYS A 17 14.39 -4.98 -2.50
N GLU A 18 13.34 -4.17 -2.49
CA GLU A 18 13.44 -2.74 -2.77
C GLU A 18 12.61 -1.87 -1.81
N ALA A 19 13.06 -0.63 -1.66
CA ALA A 19 12.33 0.42 -0.98
C ALA A 19 11.39 1.14 -1.98
N TYR A 20 10.08 1.06 -1.73
CA TYR A 20 9.04 1.71 -2.51
C TYR A 20 8.61 2.97 -1.79
N ARG A 21 8.61 4.10 -2.50
CA ARG A 21 8.12 5.37 -1.96
C ARG A 21 6.60 5.36 -1.76
N LEU A 22 5.87 4.68 -2.65
CA LEU A 22 4.42 4.60 -2.64
C LEU A 22 3.99 3.17 -2.95
N ILE A 23 3.14 2.60 -2.10
CA ILE A 23 2.52 1.29 -2.26
C ILE A 23 1.01 1.51 -2.33
N LEU A 24 0.41 1.07 -3.43
CA LEU A 24 -1.04 1.09 -3.62
C LEU A 24 -1.55 -0.34 -3.43
N LEU A 25 -2.39 -0.57 -2.42
CA LEU A 25 -2.83 -1.90 -2.03
C LEU A 25 -4.34 -2.02 -2.16
N ALA A 26 -4.82 -3.09 -2.81
CA ALA A 26 -6.25 -3.39 -2.90
C ALA A 26 -6.67 -4.34 -1.78
N TYR A 27 -7.80 -4.07 -1.12
CA TYR A 27 -8.35 -4.90 -0.04
C TYR A 27 -8.62 -6.34 -0.49
N GLU A 28 -9.13 -6.51 -1.70
CA GLU A 28 -9.44 -7.82 -2.29
C GLU A 28 -8.22 -8.76 -2.34
N LEU A 29 -7.01 -8.21 -2.45
CA LEU A 29 -5.78 -9.00 -2.48
C LEU A 29 -5.42 -9.56 -1.09
N ILE A 30 -5.88 -8.91 -0.02
CA ILE A 30 -5.38 -9.14 1.34
C ILE A 30 -6.44 -9.59 2.32
N LYS A 31 -7.73 -9.51 1.96
CA LYS A 31 -8.88 -9.80 2.84
C LYS A 31 -8.86 -11.18 3.48
N PHE A 32 -8.19 -12.14 2.85
CA PHE A 32 -8.08 -13.50 3.36
C PHE A 32 -7.00 -13.70 4.43
N ASP A 33 -6.06 -12.76 4.58
CA ASP A 33 -4.99 -12.84 5.58
C ASP A 33 -4.52 -11.44 6.04
N LEU A 34 -5.47 -10.71 6.64
CA LEU A 34 -5.26 -9.32 7.08
C LEU A 34 -4.20 -9.22 8.18
N GLU A 35 -4.16 -10.16 9.12
CA GLU A 35 -3.20 -10.12 10.23
C GLU A 35 -1.76 -10.27 9.72
N GLN A 36 -1.52 -11.23 8.83
CA GLN A 36 -0.20 -11.43 8.27
C GLN A 36 0.19 -10.25 7.39
N MET A 37 -0.74 -9.70 6.60
CA MET A 37 -0.47 -8.51 5.81
C MET A 37 -0.09 -7.31 6.69
N ARG A 38 -0.86 -7.07 7.77
CA ARG A 38 -0.56 -6.02 8.74
C ARG A 38 0.84 -6.20 9.31
N SER A 39 1.19 -7.40 9.78
CA SER A 39 2.52 -7.67 10.34
C SER A 39 3.64 -7.33 9.35
N ILE A 40 3.46 -7.69 8.07
CA ILE A 40 4.47 -7.46 7.04
C ILE A 40 4.60 -5.98 6.70
N LEU A 41 3.48 -5.28 6.51
CA LEU A 41 3.47 -3.86 6.20
C LEU A 41 3.98 -3.02 7.38
N SER A 42 3.64 -3.36 8.62
CA SER A 42 4.14 -2.67 9.80
C SER A 42 5.65 -2.90 9.99
N ALA A 43 6.16 -4.11 9.72
CA ALA A 43 7.61 -4.37 9.70
C ALA A 43 8.32 -3.58 8.59
N TYR A 44 7.74 -3.55 7.39
CA TYR A 44 8.27 -2.78 6.26
C TYR A 44 8.32 -1.28 6.55
N LYS A 45 7.23 -0.72 7.07
CA LYS A 45 7.10 0.70 7.42
C LYS A 45 8.11 1.14 8.49
N LYS A 46 8.45 0.26 9.44
CA LYS A 46 9.52 0.51 10.42
C LYS A 46 10.90 0.64 9.76
N GLN A 47 11.18 -0.17 8.75
CA GLN A 47 12.44 -0.11 7.99
C GLN A 47 12.46 1.06 7.00
N HIS A 48 11.30 1.43 6.47
CA HIS A 48 11.13 2.47 5.46
C HIS A 48 10.06 3.49 5.89
N PRO A 49 10.36 4.35 6.89
CA PRO A 49 9.37 5.27 7.46
C PRO A 49 8.84 6.29 6.45
N GLN A 50 9.63 6.60 5.42
CA GLN A 50 9.27 7.51 4.32
C GLN A 50 8.31 6.90 3.29
N SER A 51 8.11 5.57 3.30
CA SER A 51 7.22 4.90 2.36
C SER A 51 5.76 5.17 2.70
N HIS A 52 4.95 5.52 1.72
CA HIS A 52 3.51 5.70 1.91
C HIS A 52 2.75 4.47 1.44
N ILE A 53 1.87 3.95 2.30
CA ILE A 53 0.99 2.84 1.95
C ILE A 53 -0.43 3.40 1.87
N ILE A 54 -1.06 3.26 0.71
CA ILE A 54 -2.45 3.67 0.48
C ILE A 54 -3.28 2.43 0.28
N PHE A 55 -4.33 2.31 1.07
CA PHE A 55 -5.18 1.12 1.07
C PHE A 55 -6.53 1.41 0.45
N PHE A 56 -6.87 0.68 -0.62
CA PHE A 56 -8.15 0.78 -1.30
C PHE A 56 -9.09 -0.30 -0.77
N SER A 57 -10.08 0.12 0.02
CA SER A 57 -11.08 -0.78 0.59
C SER A 57 -12.44 -0.11 0.58
N ARG A 58 -13.49 -0.85 0.23
CA ARG A 58 -14.89 -0.44 0.44
C ARG A 58 -15.38 -0.76 1.84
N GLU A 59 -14.66 -1.63 2.54
CA GLU A 59 -14.97 -2.04 3.90
C GLU A 59 -14.28 -1.12 4.91
N ARG A 60 -14.89 -0.97 6.09
CA ARG A 60 -14.23 -0.28 7.20
C ARG A 60 -13.07 -1.12 7.72
N VAL A 61 -11.89 -0.84 7.22
CA VAL A 61 -10.64 -1.43 7.72
C VAL A 61 -10.28 -0.71 9.01
N ARG A 62 -10.32 -1.43 10.14
CA ARG A 62 -9.79 -0.94 11.41
C ARG A 62 -8.36 -1.48 11.60
N ASP A 63 -7.55 -0.77 12.37
CA ASP A 63 -6.29 -1.26 12.95
C ASP A 63 -5.12 -1.53 12.00
N PHE A 64 -5.00 -0.79 10.89
CA PHE A 64 -3.76 -0.70 10.11
C PHE A 64 -2.99 0.57 10.47
N ASP A 65 -2.15 0.48 11.50
CA ASP A 65 -1.32 1.57 12.02
C ASP A 65 -0.25 2.06 11.01
N CYS A 66 0.16 1.20 10.09
CA CYS A 66 1.20 1.47 9.11
C CYS A 66 0.71 2.13 7.81
N VAL A 67 -0.60 2.24 7.62
CA VAL A 67 -1.23 2.79 6.41
C VAL A 67 -1.32 4.30 6.51
N SER A 68 -0.92 5.01 5.46
CA SER A 68 -1.01 6.48 5.40
C SER A 68 -2.45 6.93 5.24
N GLU A 69 -3.19 6.30 4.31
CA GLU A 69 -4.58 6.64 3.98
C GLU A 69 -5.36 5.39 3.55
N VAL A 70 -6.62 5.31 3.98
CA VAL A 70 -7.59 4.32 3.49
C VAL A 70 -8.59 5.05 2.61
N LEU A 71 -8.70 4.63 1.36
CA LEU A 71 -9.59 5.20 0.36
C LEU A 71 -10.60 4.16 -0.11
N ASN A 72 -11.82 4.60 -0.40
CA ASN A 72 -12.81 3.80 -1.11
C ASN A 72 -12.50 3.86 -2.63
N ASP A 73 -13.51 3.56 -3.45
CA ASP A 73 -13.45 3.85 -4.89
C ASP A 73 -13.14 5.33 -5.12
N ILE A 74 -12.13 5.60 -5.96
CA ILE A 74 -11.72 6.94 -6.34
C ILE A 74 -11.78 7.10 -7.87
N SER A 75 -12.00 8.33 -8.33
CA SER A 75 -11.95 8.61 -9.76
C SER A 75 -10.51 8.55 -10.29
N ARG A 76 -10.37 8.45 -11.62
CA ARG A 76 -9.05 8.54 -12.27
C ARG A 76 -8.32 9.84 -11.94
N ASN A 77 -9.05 10.95 -11.87
CA ASN A 77 -8.47 12.26 -11.58
C ASN A 77 -7.95 12.32 -10.13
N ASP A 78 -8.70 11.75 -9.19
CA ASP A 78 -8.29 11.65 -7.78
C ASP A 78 -7.06 10.75 -7.64
N LEU A 79 -6.98 9.64 -8.39
CA LEU A 79 -5.80 8.78 -8.40
C LEU A 79 -4.57 9.54 -8.92
N ILE A 80 -4.71 10.33 -9.98
CA ILE A 80 -3.61 11.15 -10.50
C ILE A 80 -3.18 12.19 -9.46
N ALA A 81 -4.14 12.83 -8.78
CA ALA A 81 -3.84 13.80 -7.72
C ALA A 81 -3.12 13.14 -6.53
N LEU A 82 -3.55 11.94 -6.12
CA LEU A 82 -2.93 11.13 -5.09
C LEU A 82 -1.49 10.76 -5.45
N ILE A 83 -1.26 10.29 -6.68
CA ILE A 83 0.09 9.95 -7.16
C ILE A 83 0.99 11.20 -7.11
N ARG A 84 0.49 12.36 -7.55
CA ARG A 84 1.22 13.65 -7.51
C ARG A 84 1.49 14.14 -6.09
N LYS A 85 0.66 13.77 -5.11
CA LYS A 85 0.85 14.11 -3.69
C LYS A 85 2.07 13.40 -3.11
N TYR A 86 2.28 12.13 -3.48
CA TYR A 86 3.31 11.29 -2.87
C TYR A 86 4.57 11.12 -3.71
N LEU A 87 4.49 11.29 -5.03
CA LEU A 87 5.65 11.34 -5.89
C LEU A 87 6.16 12.77 -6.02
N PRO A 88 7.48 12.99 -5.93
CA PRO A 88 8.05 14.32 -6.10
C PRO A 88 7.78 14.79 -7.53
N LYS A 89 7.50 16.08 -7.68
CA LYS A 89 7.64 16.74 -8.98
C LYS A 89 9.13 16.85 -9.23
N ASN A 90 9.66 15.98 -10.09
CA ASN A 90 10.98 16.21 -10.68
C ASN A 90 10.94 17.52 -11.47
#